data_AF-W4VK39-F1
#
_entry.id   AF-W4VK39-F1
#
_cell.length_a   1.000
_cell.length_b   1.000
_cell.length_c   1.000
_cell.angle_alpha   90.00
_cell.angle_beta   90.00
_cell.angle_gamma   90.00
#
_symmetry.space_group_name_H-M   'P 1'
#
loop_
_entity.id
_entity.type
_entity.pdbx_description
1 polymer ?
#
loop_
_entity_poly.entity_id
_entity_poly.type
_entity_poly.pdbx_seq_one_letter_code
_entity_poly.pdbx_strand_id
1 'polypeptide(L)' 'MDNNQMIAELQQLINPEHIFIDEYLKKHTYTKLGGKADFFVTPPLILRKYKK' A
#
# COMPACT_ATOMS: atom_id res chain seq x y z
N MET A 1 7.41 -12.27 11.93
CA MET A 1 6.18 -11.88 11.22
C MET A 1 6.33 -12.37 9.80
N ASP A 2 5.44 -13.24 9.33
CA ASP A 2 5.49 -13.75 7.96
C ASP A 2 4.88 -12.73 7.00
N ASN A 3 5.56 -12.43 5.89
CA ASN A 3 5.11 -11.46 4.90
C ASN A 3 3.76 -11.87 4.30
N ASN A 4 3.51 -13.17 4.18
CA ASN A 4 2.22 -13.69 3.69
C ASN A 4 1.07 -13.37 4.65
N GLN A 5 1.32 -13.40 5.96
CA GLN A 5 0.31 -13.08 6.96
C GLN A 5 -0.03 -11.58 6.96
N MET A 6 0.99 -10.72 6.80
CA MET A 6 0.79 -9.28 6.65
C MET A 6 -0.03 -8.93 5.40
N ILE A 7 0.22 -9.59 4.26
CA ILE A 7 -0.58 -9.39 3.03
C ILE A 7 -2.03 -9.78 3.27
N ALA A 8 -2.27 -10.94 3.90
CA ALA A 8 -3.62 -11.42 4.17
C ALA A 8 -4.42 -10.43 5.04
N GLU A 9 -3.78 -9.85 6.06
CA GLU A 9 -4.40 -8.81 6.91
C GLU A 9 -4.65 -7.51 6.12
N LEU A 10 -3.71 -7.07 5.28
CA LEU A 10 -3.88 -5.88 4.46
C LEU A 10 -5.01 -6.02 3.43
N GLN A 11 -5.15 -7.20 2.81
CA GLN A 11 -6.21 -7.51 1.84
C GLN A 11 -7.61 -7.51 2.47
N GLN A 12 -7.73 -7.71 3.79
CA GLN A 12 -9.00 -7.57 4.50
C GLN A 12 -9.42 -6.11 4.71
N LEU A 13 -8.44 -5.19 4.77
CA LEU A 13 -8.66 -3.78 5.09
C LEU A 13 -8.78 -2.91 3.84
N ILE A 14 -8.02 -3.23 2.79
CA ILE A 14 -7.91 -2.46 1.56
C ILE A 14 -8.04 -3.39 0.35
N ASN A 15 -8.69 -2.90 -0.71
CA ASN A 15 -8.79 -3.62 -1.98
C ASN A 15 -7.38 -4.02 -2.47
N PRO A 16 -7.12 -5.30 -2.81
CA PRO A 16 -5.83 -5.77 -3.32
C PRO A 16 -5.22 -4.93 -4.46
N GLU A 17 -6.04 -4.28 -5.28
CA GLU A 17 -5.58 -3.40 -6.37
C GLU A 17 -4.77 -2.19 -5.89
N HIS A 18 -4.90 -1.83 -4.62
CA HIS A 18 -4.20 -0.73 -3.96
C HIS A 18 -2.99 -1.19 -3.14
N ILE A 19 -2.64 -2.48 -3.22
CA ILE A 19 -1.51 -3.08 -2.52
C ILE A 19 -0.50 -3.54 -3.57
N PHE A 20 0.63 -2.86 -3.62
CA PHE A 20 1.73 -3.20 -4.52
C PHE A 20 2.81 -3.89 -3.69
N ILE A 21 3.13 -5.13 -4.07
CA ILE A 21 4.22 -5.89 -3.45
C ILE A 21 5.47 -5.60 -4.26
N ASP A 22 6.61 -5.47 -3.58
CA ASP A 22 7.90 -5.51 -4.24
C ASP A 22 8.09 -4.34 -5.25
N GLU A 23 7.49 -3.18 -4.95
CA GLU A 23 7.43 -2.03 -5.86
C GLU A 23 8.62 -1.08 -5.68
N TYR A 24 9.15 -0.59 -6.80
CA TYR A 24 10.29 0.33 -6.80
C TYR A 24 9.90 1.76 -6.48
N LEU A 25 10.39 2.30 -5.36
CA LEU A 25 10.09 3.67 -4.92
C LEU A 25 10.58 4.73 -5.90
N LYS A 26 11.67 4.48 -6.64
CA LYS A 26 12.17 5.39 -7.70
C LYS A 26 11.11 5.78 -8.75
N LYS A 27 10.07 4.97 -8.94
CA LYS A 27 8.96 5.29 -9.86
C LYS A 27 8.09 6.42 -9.31
N HIS A 28 7.98 6.51 -7.98
CA HIS A 28 7.05 7.37 -7.25
C HIS A 28 7.73 8.58 -6.58
N THR A 29 9.05 8.55 -6.41
CA THR A 29 9.82 9.67 -5.83
C THR A 29 10.21 10.71 -6.89
N TYR A 30 10.21 11.99 -6.49
CA TYR A 30 10.65 13.09 -7.36
C TYR A 30 12.12 12.94 -7.79
N THR A 31 12.98 12.51 -6.87
CA THR A 31 14.42 12.33 -7.11
C THR A 31 14.75 11.13 -8.01
N LYS A 32 13.77 10.27 -8.33
CA LYS A 32 13.97 9.01 -9.07
C LYS A 32 14.97 8.06 -8.39
N LEU A 33 15.10 8.19 -7.07
CA LEU A 33 15.89 7.33 -6.22
C LEU A 33 14.97 6.53 -5.29
N GLY A 34 15.42 5.34 -4.90
CA GLY A 34 14.68 4.47 -3.98
C GLY A 34 14.65 3.02 -4.44
N GLY A 35 14.91 2.12 -3.50
CA GLY A 35 14.91 0.68 -3.69
C GLY A 35 13.51 0.08 -3.80
N LYS A 36 13.45 -1.22 -3.57
CA LYS A 36 12.22 -2.02 -3.58
C LYS A 36 11.57 -1.92 -2.20
N ALA A 37 10.28 -1.65 -2.16
CA ALA A 37 9.49 -1.71 -0.93
C ALA A 37 8.78 -3.06 -0.87
N ASP A 38 8.77 -3.69 0.30
CA ASP A 38 8.07 -4.97 0.49
C ASP A 38 6.56 -4.79 0.26
N PHE A 39 5.99 -3.71 0.81
CA PHE A 39 4.60 -3.31 0.62
C PHE A 39 4.49 -1.80 0.36
N PHE A 40 3.88 -1.45 -0.76
CA PHE A 40 3.51 -0.08 -1.10
C PHE A 40 2.00 0.00 -1.25
N VAL A 41 1.34 0.71 -0.32
CA VAL A 41 -0.13 0.76 -0.24
C VAL A 41 -0.63 2.15 -0.59
N THR A 42 -1.57 2.24 -1.53
CA THR A 42 -2.24 3.49 -1.91
C THR A 42 -3.68 3.48 -1.41
N PRO A 43 -3.97 4.01 -0.21
CA PRO A 43 -5.31 3.91 0.34
C PRO A 43 -6.32 4.61 -0.59
N PRO A 44 -7.53 4.04 -0.76
CA PRO A 44 -8.61 4.76 -1.44
C PRO A 44 -8.95 6.04 -0.69
N LEU A 45 -9.55 6.99 -1.40
CA LEU A 45 -10.03 8.25 -0.84
C LEU A 45 -10.77 8.00 0.49
N ILE A 46 -10.41 8.72 1.55
CA ILE A 46 -11.12 8.66 2.81
C ILE A 46 -12.49 9.31 2.61
N LEU A 47 -13.54 8.50 2.44
CA LEU A 47 -14.90 8.97 2.60
C LEU A 47 -15.11 9.27 4.08
N ARG A 48 -14.94 10.55 4.46
CA ARG A 48 -15.31 11.06 5.78
C ARG A 48 -16.80 10.76 6.00
N LYS A 49 -17.12 9.69 6.74
CA LYS A 49 -18.46 9.51 7.30
C LYS A 49 -18.64 10.56 8.38
N TYR A 50 -19.15 11.73 8.00
CA TYR A 50 -19.69 12.69 8.97
C TYR A 50 -20.85 12.00 9.69
N LYS A 51 -20.61 11.62 10.94
CA LYS A 51 -21.63 11.12 11.85
C LYS A 51 -22.39 12.34 12.36
N LYS A 52 -23.61 12.55 11.85
CA LYS A 52 -24.58 13.50 12.37
C LYS A 52 -25.31 12.87 13.55
#